data_AF-A0A0G0LJD7-F1
#
_entry.id   AF-A0A0G0LJD7-F1
#
_cell.length_a   1.000
_cell.length_b   1.000
_cell.length_c   1.000
_cell.angle_alpha   90.00
_cell.angle_beta   90.00
_cell.angle_gamma   90.00
#
_symmetry.space_group_name_H-M   'P 1'
#
loop_
_entity.id
_entity.type
_entity.pdbx_description
1 polymer ?
#
loop_
_entity_poly.entity_id
_entity_poly.type
_entity_poly.pdbx_seq_one_letter_code
_entity_poly.pdbx_strand_id
1 'polypeptide(L)'
;MIDINIIKDNPDLVRQSLKDRQRDPSVLDKFIIPLDNQKKEFLTDVEQLRSQQNTINRTFKGKPTPDQIKQASKIKEDLKKAETQLKEIEDKLFSYLEEIPNIAAKDVLLKSGGLLPNLILKPWIMSILAKI
;
A
#
# COMPACT_ATOMS: atom_id res chain seq x y z
N MET A 1 5.24 4.12 -6.18
CA MET A 1 4.41 2.97 -5.78
C MET A 1 3.04 3.11 -6.43
N ILE A 2 2.44 2.01 -6.89
CA ILE A 2 1.06 2.01 -7.37
C ILE A 2 0.11 2.29 -6.20
N ASP A 3 -0.99 3.01 -6.44
CA ASP A 3 -2.03 3.16 -5.42
C ASP A 3 -2.73 1.81 -5.23
N ILE A 4 -2.80 1.34 -3.99
CA ILE A 4 -3.50 0.10 -3.61
C ILE A 4 -5.00 0.15 -3.97
N ASN A 5 -5.59 1.35 -4.06
CA ASN A 5 -6.97 1.50 -4.54
C ASN A 5 -7.11 0.98 -5.98
N ILE A 6 -6.12 1.19 -6.84
CA ILE A 6 -6.14 0.68 -8.22
C ILE A 6 -6.12 -0.85 -8.23
N ILE A 7 -5.38 -1.46 -7.30
CA ILE A 7 -5.32 -2.92 -7.14
C ILE A 7 -6.68 -3.49 -6.71
N LYS A 8 -7.40 -2.80 -5.81
CA LYS A 8 -8.73 -3.22 -5.34
C LYS A 8 -9.82 -3.00 -6.39
N ASP A 9 -9.80 -1.85 -7.05
CA ASP A 9 -10.85 -1.45 -7.98
C ASP A 9 -10.72 -2.20 -9.32
N ASN A 10 -9.48 -2.47 -9.76
CA ASN A 10 -9.18 -3.08 -11.05
C ASN A 10 -8.07 -4.15 -10.94
N PRO A 11 -8.25 -5.23 -10.16
CA PRO A 11 -7.22 -6.24 -9.95
C PRO A 11 -6.79 -6.92 -11.25
N ASP A 12 -7.71 -7.15 -12.18
CA ASP A 12 -7.42 -7.80 -13.47
C ASP A 12 -6.49 -6.98 -14.36
N LEU A 13 -6.64 -5.65 -14.33
CA LEU A 13 -5.76 -4.74 -15.06
C LEU A 13 -4.34 -4.82 -14.51
N VAL A 14 -4.18 -4.87 -13.19
CA VAL A 14 -2.87 -5.00 -12.55
C VAL A 14 -2.27 -6.38 -12.82
N ARG A 15 -3.06 -7.46 -12.77
CA ARG A 15 -2.62 -8.82 -13.14
C ARG A 15 -2.10 -8.86 -14.57
N GLN A 16 -2.80 -8.23 -15.52
CA GLN A 16 -2.36 -8.17 -16.91
C GLN A 16 -1.05 -7.38 -17.05
N SER A 17 -0.96 -6.21 -16.41
CA SER A 17 0.26 -5.39 -16.42
C SER A 17 1.48 -6.11 -15.84
N LEU A 18 1.28 -7.00 -14.85
CA LEU A 18 2.36 -7.84 -14.32
C LEU A 18 2.78 -8.93 -15.31
N LYS A 19 1.81 -9.61 -15.94
CA LYS A 19 2.09 -10.63 -16.98
C LYS A 19 2.84 -10.03 -18.17
N ASP A 20 2.42 -8.86 -18.65
CA ASP A 20 3.06 -8.16 -19.76
C ASP A 20 4.54 -7.82 -19.47
N ARG A 21 4.87 -7.64 -18.18
CA ARG A 21 6.22 -7.37 -17.67
C ARG A 21 6.94 -8.62 -17.15
N GLN A 22 6.42 -9.81 -17.43
CA GLN A 22 6.99 -11.11 -17.03
C GLN A 22 7.16 -11.23 -15.49
N ARG A 23 6.22 -10.66 -14.73
CA ARG A 23 6.13 -10.78 -13.27
C ARG A 23 5.01 -11.74 -12.88
N ASP A 24 5.12 -12.32 -11.68
CA ASP A 24 4.10 -13.22 -11.16
C ASP A 24 2.87 -12.44 -10.66
N PRO A 25 1.68 -12.57 -11.30
CA PRO A 25 0.47 -11.92 -10.82
C PRO A 25 -0.07 -12.53 -9.51
N SER A 26 0.38 -13.72 -9.10
CA SER A 26 -0.10 -14.38 -7.88
C SER A 26 0.26 -13.63 -6.60
N VAL A 27 1.22 -12.69 -6.68
CA VAL A 27 1.61 -11.81 -5.57
C VAL A 27 0.44 -10.96 -5.07
N LEU A 28 -0.48 -10.56 -5.94
CA LEU A 28 -1.67 -9.80 -5.55
C LEU A 28 -2.55 -10.61 -4.61
N ASP A 29 -2.91 -11.81 -5.03
CA ASP A 29 -3.90 -12.65 -4.35
C ASP A 29 -3.32 -13.32 -3.10
N LYS A 30 -2.02 -13.64 -3.11
CA LYS A 30 -1.34 -14.33 -1.99
C LYS A 30 -0.88 -13.39 -0.89
N PHE A 31 -0.48 -12.16 -1.23
CA PHE A 31 0.18 -11.28 -0.27
C PHE A 31 -0.56 -9.96 -0.13
N ILE A 32 -0.74 -9.20 -1.21
CA ILE A 32 -1.20 -7.80 -1.11
C ILE A 32 -2.65 -7.70 -0.63
N ILE A 33 -3.57 -8.44 -1.25
CA ILE A 33 -4.99 -8.41 -0.88
C ILE A 33 -5.20 -8.92 0.56
N PRO A 34 -4.63 -10.07 0.98
CA PRO A 34 -4.72 -10.52 2.35
C PRO A 34 -4.12 -9.54 3.38
N LEU A 35 -2.95 -8.96 3.08
CA LEU A 35 -2.31 -7.99 3.98
C LEU A 35 -3.12 -6.70 4.12
N ASP A 36 -3.75 -6.20 3.04
CA ASP A 36 -4.66 -5.04 3.13
C ASP A 36 -5.90 -5.33 3.99
N ASN A 37 -6.46 -6.54 3.88
CA ASN A 37 -7.58 -6.97 4.71
C ASN A 37 -7.18 -7.06 6.19
N GLN A 38 -6.04 -7.71 6.48
CA GLN A 38 -5.51 -7.78 7.84
C GLN A 38 -5.24 -6.37 8.40
N LYS A 39 -4.64 -5.48 7.60
CA LYS A 39 -4.42 -4.09 8.01
C LYS A 39 -5.72 -3.41 8.47
N LYS A 40 -6.83 -3.59 7.75
CA LYS A 40 -8.13 -3.00 8.12
C LYS A 40 -8.67 -3.56 9.43
N GLU A 41 -8.53 -4.87 9.64
CA GLU A 41 -8.93 -5.53 10.89
C GLU A 41 -8.11 -4.98 12.07
N PHE A 42 -6.78 -4.98 11.95
CA PHE A 42 -5.90 -4.45 13.00
C PHE A 42 -6.10 -2.95 13.26
N LEU A 43 -6.37 -2.17 12.22
CA LEU A 43 -6.68 -0.74 12.39
C LEU A 43 -7.95 -0.54 13.22
N THR A 44 -8.98 -1.36 12.98
CA THR A 44 -10.22 -1.35 13.75
C THR A 44 -9.95 -1.69 15.22
N ASP A 45 -9.13 -2.69 15.49
CA ASP A 45 -8.76 -3.08 16.86
C ASP A 45 -7.99 -1.97 17.58
N VAL A 46 -7.04 -1.32 16.90
CA VAL A 46 -6.29 -0.18 17.44
C VAL A 46 -7.23 0.99 17.77
N GLU A 47 -8.18 1.31 16.89
CA GLU A 47 -9.17 2.36 17.13
C GLU A 47 -10.09 2.04 18.32
N GLN A 48 -10.52 0.79 18.45
CA GLN A 48 -11.30 0.33 19.60
C GLN A 48 -10.50 0.47 20.90
N LEU A 49 -9.23 0.05 20.93
CA LEU A 49 -8.37 0.17 22.11
C LEU A 49 -8.11 1.63 22.48
N ARG A 50 -7.92 2.52 21.50
CA ARG A 50 -7.82 3.98 21.72
C ARG A 50 -9.09 4.55 22.31
N SER A 51 -10.26 4.13 21.80
CA SER A 51 -11.56 4.53 22.34
C SER A 51 -11.75 4.06 23.79
N GLN A 52 -11.40 2.81 24.09
CA GLN A 52 -11.44 2.25 25.44
C GLN A 52 -10.51 3.01 26.40
N GLN A 53 -9.28 3.30 25.97
CA GLN A 53 -8.32 4.08 26.74
C GLN A 53 -8.87 5.48 27.07
N ASN A 54 -9.41 6.18 26.08
CA ASN A 54 -10.03 7.49 26.25
C ASN A 54 -11.23 7.44 27.19
N THR A 55 -12.04 6.38 27.10
CA THR A 55 -13.21 6.18 27.96
C THR A 55 -12.78 6.01 29.41
N ILE A 56 -11.81 5.12 29.68
CA ILE A 56 -11.30 4.91 31.04
C ILE A 56 -10.67 6.18 31.60
N ASN A 57 -9.89 6.91 30.79
CA ASN A 57 -9.30 8.17 31.21
C ASN A 57 -10.35 9.20 31.66
N ARG A 58 -11.53 9.22 31.04
CA ARG A 58 -12.65 10.08 31.43
C ARG A 58 -13.36 9.62 32.71
N THR A 59 -13.27 8.34 33.07
CA THR A 59 -13.86 7.81 34.31
C THR A 59 -13.08 8.18 35.57
N PHE A 60 -11.83 8.63 35.42
CA PHE A 60 -11.01 9.08 36.55
C PHE A 60 -11.54 10.41 37.11
N LYS A 61 -12.41 10.32 38.12
CA LYS A 61 -12.82 11.46 38.95
C LYS A 61 -11.99 11.45 40.23
N GLY A 62 -10.81 12.08 40.20
CA GLY A 62 -9.88 12.11 41.34
C GLY A 62 -8.83 10.99 41.29
N LYS A 63 -8.39 10.51 42.46
CA LYS A 63 -7.33 9.49 42.54
C LYS A 63 -7.86 8.15 42.01
N PRO A 64 -7.22 7.55 40.98
CA PRO A 64 -7.65 6.27 40.42
C PRO A 64 -7.67 5.15 41.46
N THR A 65 -8.65 4.26 41.37
CA THR A 65 -8.64 3.02 42.17
C THR A 65 -7.60 2.04 41.61
N PRO A 66 -7.09 1.09 42.42
CA PRO A 66 -6.13 0.08 41.96
C PRO A 66 -6.63 -0.71 40.73
N ASP A 67 -7.94 -1.01 40.67
CA ASP A 67 -8.54 -1.73 39.54
C ASP A 67 -8.52 -0.91 38.26
N GLN A 68 -8.82 0.38 38.32
CA GLN A 68 -8.77 1.24 37.15
C GLN A 68 -7.33 1.43 36.65
N ILE A 69 -6.34 1.50 37.55
CA ILE A 69 -4.92 1.51 37.18
C ILE A 69 -4.55 0.23 36.45
N LYS A 70 -5.00 -0.93 36.94
CA LYS A 70 -4.76 -2.24 36.32
C LYS A 70 -5.36 -2.32 34.91
N GLN A 71 -6.60 -1.88 34.75
CA GLN A 71 -7.29 -1.84 33.45
C GLN A 71 -6.59 -0.90 32.47
N ALA A 72 -6.23 0.32 32.91
CA ALA A 72 -5.53 1.28 32.08
C ALA A 72 -4.14 0.77 31.64
N SER A 73 -3.41 0.09 32.53
CA SER A 73 -2.13 -0.52 32.19
C SER A 73 -2.30 -1.62 31.15
N LYS A 74 -3.30 -2.50 31.32
CA LYS A 74 -3.59 -3.58 30.37
C LYS A 74 -3.93 -3.04 28.98
N ILE A 75 -4.82 -2.05 28.89
CA ILE A 75 -5.18 -1.43 27.60
C ILE A 75 -3.97 -0.76 26.96
N LYS A 76 -3.09 -0.13 27.74
CA LYS A 76 -1.85 0.45 27.21
C LYS A 76 -0.91 -0.60 26.62
N GLU A 77 -0.77 -1.76 27.29
CA GLU A 77 0.03 -2.87 26.78
C GLU A 77 -0.57 -3.49 25.53
N ASP A 78 -1.88 -3.74 25.52
CA ASP A 78 -2.60 -4.31 24.38
C ASP A 78 -2.56 -3.35 23.18
N LEU A 79 -2.74 -2.04 23.41
CA LEU A 79 -2.61 -1.01 22.37
C LEU A 79 -1.20 -1.01 21.77
N LYS A 80 -0.16 -1.07 22.60
CA LYS A 80 1.23 -1.10 22.12
C LYS A 80 1.50 -2.33 21.25
N LYS A 81 0.98 -3.50 21.65
CA LYS A 81 1.10 -4.74 20.85
C LYS A 81 0.37 -4.61 19.51
N ALA A 82 -0.88 -4.15 19.54
CA ALA A 82 -1.69 -3.97 18.33
C ALA A 82 -1.06 -2.96 17.36
N GLU A 83 -0.53 -1.84 17.85
CA GLU A 83 0.19 -0.85 17.02
C GLU A 83 1.48 -1.41 16.42
N THR A 84 2.17 -2.29 17.14
CA THR A 84 3.39 -2.96 16.64
C THR A 84 3.03 -3.94 15.52
N GLN A 85 1.99 -4.75 15.71
CA GLN A 85 1.51 -5.69 14.70
C GLN A 85 0.97 -4.98 13.46
N LEU A 86 0.22 -3.89 13.65
CA LEU A 86 -0.25 -3.05 12.54
C LEU A 86 0.94 -2.53 11.73
N LYS A 87 1.97 -2.00 12.39
CA LYS A 87 3.17 -1.52 11.72
C LYS A 87 3.89 -2.62 10.93
N GLU A 88 4.04 -3.82 11.50
CA GLU A 88 4.65 -4.95 10.80
C GLU A 88 3.87 -5.35 9.55
N ILE A 89 2.53 -5.29 9.59
CA ILE A 89 1.68 -5.58 8.44
C ILE A 89 1.81 -4.48 7.39
N GLU A 90 1.84 -3.21 7.82
CA GLU A 90 2.04 -2.07 6.92
C GLU A 90 3.41 -2.13 6.23
N ASP A 91 4.47 -2.44 6.96
CA ASP A 91 5.82 -2.57 6.41
C ASP A 91 5.90 -3.72 5.39
N LYS A 92 5.28 -4.88 5.69
CA LYS A 92 5.18 -6.02 4.76
C LYS A 92 4.36 -5.66 3.52
N LEU A 93 3.22 -5.01 3.69
CA LEU A 93 2.36 -4.59 2.59
C LEU A 93 3.12 -3.61 1.69
N PHE A 94 3.82 -2.65 2.30
CA PHE A 94 4.64 -1.67 1.60
C PHE A 94 5.75 -2.33 0.78
N SER A 95 6.48 -3.30 1.35
CA SER A 95 7.53 -4.02 0.60
C SER A 95 6.98 -4.74 -0.64
N TYR A 96 5.80 -5.37 -0.55
CA TYR A 96 5.18 -6.01 -1.72
C TYR A 96 4.68 -5.00 -2.76
N LEU A 97 4.17 -3.84 -2.32
CA LEU A 97 3.71 -2.80 -3.23
C LEU A 97 4.87 -2.10 -3.96
N GLU A 98 6.05 -2.01 -3.34
CA GLU A 98 7.25 -1.47 -3.99
C GLU A 98 7.74 -2.36 -5.15
N GLU A 99 7.53 -3.67 -5.07
CA GLU A 99 7.87 -4.59 -6.15
C GLU A 99 6.94 -4.47 -7.37
N ILE A 100 5.76 -3.86 -7.20
CA ILE A 100 4.81 -3.69 -8.31
C ILE A 100 5.21 -2.49 -9.19
N PRO A 101 5.54 -2.74 -10.48
CA PRO A 101 5.78 -1.65 -11.42
C PRO A 101 4.50 -0.87 -11.69
N ASN A 102 4.66 0.42 -12.04
CA ASN A 102 3.51 1.23 -12.42
C ASN A 102 2.81 0.67 -13.68
N ILE A 103 1.49 0.83 -13.76
CA ILE A 103 0.70 0.42 -14.92
C ILE A 103 1.18 1.19 -16.15
N ALA A 104 1.39 0.49 -17.28
CA ALA A 104 1.76 1.15 -18.53
C ALA A 104 0.60 2.01 -19.05
N ALA A 105 0.91 3.23 -19.51
CA ALA A 105 -0.10 4.05 -20.18
C ALA A 105 -0.54 3.37 -21.49
N LYS A 106 -1.81 3.58 -21.90
CA LYS A 106 -2.40 2.94 -23.09
C LYS A 106 -1.60 3.16 -24.38
N ASP A 107 -0.80 4.23 -24.45
CA ASP A 107 0.00 4.62 -25.61
C ASP A 107 1.44 4.05 -25.59
N VAL A 108 1.79 3.28 -24.56
CA VAL A 108 3.11 2.65 -24.45
C VAL A 108 3.06 1.29 -25.15
N LEU A 109 3.78 1.18 -26.27
CA LEU A 109 3.99 -0.08 -26.98
C LEU A 109 4.73 -1.08 -26.08
N LEU A 110 4.00 -2.07 -25.52
CA LEU A 110 4.58 -3.18 -24.77
C LEU A 110 5.19 -4.17 -25.77
N LYS A 111 6.50 -4.08 -25.99
CA LYS A 111 7.24 -4.98 -26.86
C LYS A 111 7.31 -6.38 -26.25
N SER A 112 6.55 -7.32 -26.80
CA SER A 112 6.85 -8.75 -26.61
C SER A 112 8.14 -9.07 -27.37
N GLY A 113 9.21 -9.43 -26.65
CA GLY A 113 10.39 -10.13 -27.18
C GLY A 113 10.99 -9.59 -28.49
N GLY A 114 12.00 -8.73 -28.39
CA GLY A 114 12.86 -8.38 -29.52
C GLY A 114 13.40 -6.96 -29.45
N LEU A 115 14.73 -6.84 -29.40
CA LEU A 115 15.46 -5.59 -29.56
C LEU A 115 15.14 -4.98 -30.93
N LEU A 116 14.22 -4.01 -30.96
CA LEU A 116 14.12 -3.02 -32.02
C LEU A 116 13.95 -1.63 -31.40
N PRO A 117 14.34 -0.55 -32.09
CA PRO A 117 14.61 0.74 -31.47
C PRO A 117 13.33 1.39 -30.90
N ASN A 118 13.49 2.21 -29.87
CA ASN A 118 12.43 3.09 -29.37
C ASN A 118 11.85 3.91 -30.54
N LEU A 119 10.54 4.12 -30.53
CA LEU A 119 9.85 4.92 -31.54
C LEU A 119 10.45 6.34 -31.49
N ILE A 120 11.17 6.75 -32.54
CA ILE A 120 11.72 8.10 -32.64
C ILE A 120 10.54 9.03 -32.92
N LEU A 121 10.03 9.70 -31.88
CA LEU A 121 8.79 10.47 -31.94
C LEU A 121 8.88 11.79 -32.72
N LYS A 122 10.07 12.17 -33.22
CA LYS A 122 10.35 13.09 -34.36
C LYS A 122 11.84 13.45 -34.37
N PRO A 123 12.57 13.31 -35.49
CA PRO A 123 13.85 14.02 -35.63
C PRO A 123 13.56 15.52 -35.82
N TRP A 124 14.18 16.36 -34.98
CA TRP A 124 14.18 17.81 -35.15
C TRP A 124 15.08 18.13 -36.35
N ILE A 125 14.54 18.11 -37.58
CA ILE A 125 15.25 18.62 -38.75
C ILE A 125 15.13 20.14 -38.71
N MET A 126 16.16 20.80 -38.18
CA MET A 126 16.41 22.22 -38.45
C MET A 126 16.76 22.37 -39.93
N SER A 127 15.73 22.62 -40.73
CA SER A 127 15.89 23.12 -42.08
C SER A 127 16.40 24.56 -42.01
N ILE A 128 17.72 24.74 -41.82
CA ILE A 128 18.38 25.97 -42.26
C ILE A 128 18.66 25.77 -43.74
N LEU A 129 17.61 26.00 -44.54
CA LEU A 129 17.76 26.22 -45.97
C LEU A 129 18.57 27.49 -46.15
N ALA A 130 19.73 27.33 -46.76
CA ALA A 130 20.43 28.36 -47.49
C ALA A 130 19.41 29.17 -48.33
N LYS A 131 19.28 30.45 -48.01
CA LYS A 131 18.72 31.44 -48.92
C LYS A 131 19.50 32.76 -48.73
N ILE A 132 20.40 32.94 -49.70
CA ILE A 132 21.01 34.19 -50.20
C ILE A 132 22.17 34.72 -49.38
#